data_AF-A0A8T6NVJ1-F1
#
_entry.id   AF-A0A8T6NVJ1-F1
#
_cell.length_a   1.000
_cell.length_b   1.000
_cell.length_c   1.000
_cell.angle_alpha   90.00
_cell.angle_beta   90.00
_cell.angle_gamma   90.00
#
_symmetry.space_group_name_H-M   'P 1'
#
loop_
_entity.id
_entity.type
_entity.pdbx_description
1 polymer ?
#
loop_
_entity_poly.entity_id
_entity_poly.type
_entity_poly.pdbx_seq_one_letter_code
_entity_poly.pdbx_strand_id
1 'polypeptide(L)'
;MKKLRLFAILALAAVLTAAFVIPNQSAFAQEEDERTYDRLELYYERLQLSAESLQLRLNQAGNILATTDELIATLEESGFDTTELVAARDAYAAAVQEAQAGLNNAVAILDGAAGFDENGEVVDPEVAIDTLRDGRLALRQAQIDFADATIDFRIALREIREAYAEEQA
;
A
#
# COMPACT_ATOMS: atom_id res chain seq x y z
N MET A 1 20.26 -43.95 27.39
CA MET A 1 19.71 -45.24 27.83
C MET A 1 18.30 -45.39 27.29
N LYS A 2 18.10 -46.44 26.49
CA LYS A 2 16.87 -46.79 25.76
C LYS A 2 15.73 -47.12 26.72
N LYS A 3 14.51 -46.66 26.42
CA LYS A 3 13.28 -47.37 26.81
C LYS A 3 12.40 -47.53 25.58
N LEU A 4 12.70 -48.61 24.88
CA LEU A 4 11.87 -49.32 23.91
C LEU A 4 10.60 -49.79 24.64
N ARG A 5 9.42 -49.55 24.08
CA ARG A 5 8.25 -50.40 24.33
C ARG A 5 7.65 -50.82 23.00
N LEU A 6 8.05 -52.03 22.60
CA LEU A 6 7.39 -52.89 21.66
C LEU A 6 5.95 -53.13 22.15
N PHE A 7 4.96 -52.91 21.28
CA PHE A 7 3.76 -53.75 21.23
C PHE A 7 3.45 -54.01 19.76
N ALA A 8 3.72 -55.24 19.35
CA ALA A 8 3.27 -55.81 18.11
C ALA A 8 1.81 -56.22 18.26
N ILE A 9 0.94 -55.76 17.37
CA ILE A 9 -0.28 -56.48 17.01
C ILE A 9 -0.39 -56.49 15.49
N LEU A 10 -0.28 -57.70 14.98
CA LEU A 10 -0.41 -58.10 13.60
C LEU A 10 -1.90 -58.38 13.38
N ALA A 11 -2.56 -57.59 12.53
CA ALA A 11 -3.92 -57.85 12.07
C ALA A 11 -3.96 -57.75 10.55
N LEU A 12 -3.78 -58.91 9.93
CA LEU A 12 -4.08 -59.17 8.53
C LEU A 12 -5.61 -59.14 8.36
N ALA A 13 -6.12 -58.19 7.57
CA ALA A 13 -7.47 -58.25 7.03
C ALA A 13 -7.45 -57.71 5.59
N ALA A 14 -7.35 -58.64 4.64
CA ALA A 14 -7.65 -58.39 3.25
C ALA A 14 -9.18 -58.24 3.11
N VAL A 15 -9.63 -57.07 2.70
CA VAL A 15 -11.00 -56.86 2.21
C VAL A 15 -10.90 -56.29 0.79
N LEU A 16 -11.12 -57.18 -0.18
CA LEU A 16 -11.62 -56.81 -1.50
C LEU A 16 -13.01 -56.18 -1.31
N THR A 17 -13.25 -54.99 -1.88
CA THR A 17 -14.47 -54.69 -2.68
C THR A 17 -14.49 -53.25 -3.21
N ALA A 18 -14.85 -53.17 -4.50
CA ALA A 18 -15.50 -52.06 -5.22
C ALA A 18 -14.74 -50.73 -5.36
N ALA A 19 -14.09 -50.57 -6.53
CA ALA A 19 -13.82 -49.26 -7.10
C ALA A 19 -15.14 -48.55 -7.41
N PHE A 20 -15.57 -47.68 -6.48
CA PHE A 20 -16.54 -46.66 -6.78
C PHE A 20 -15.82 -45.57 -7.58
N VAL A 21 -16.09 -45.49 -8.89
CA VAL A 21 -15.67 -44.34 -9.71
C VAL A 21 -16.54 -43.17 -9.26
N ILE A 22 -16.03 -42.37 -8.33
CA ILE A 22 -16.63 -41.08 -7.99
C ILE A 22 -16.35 -40.14 -9.16
N PRO A 23 -17.36 -39.56 -9.82
CA PRO A 23 -17.12 -38.55 -10.85
C PRO A 23 -16.40 -37.33 -10.24
N ASN A 24 -15.32 -36.91 -10.89
CA ASN A 24 -14.40 -35.81 -10.54
C ASN A 24 -15.11 -34.46 -10.24
N GLN A 25 -15.72 -34.30 -9.06
CA GLN A 25 -16.07 -32.97 -8.54
C GLN A 25 -14.86 -32.25 -7.92
N SER A 26 -13.76 -32.98 -7.68
CA SER A 26 -12.53 -32.45 -7.08
C SER A 26 -11.75 -31.51 -8.01
N ALA A 27 -11.87 -31.68 -9.33
CA ALA A 27 -11.14 -30.85 -10.29
C ALA A 27 -11.64 -29.40 -10.34
N PHE A 28 -12.95 -29.18 -10.13
CA PHE A 28 -13.53 -27.83 -10.17
C PHE A 28 -13.27 -27.04 -8.88
N ALA A 29 -13.29 -27.69 -7.71
CA ALA A 29 -12.99 -27.04 -6.44
C ALA A 29 -11.50 -26.63 -6.35
N GLN A 30 -10.60 -27.51 -6.79
CA GLN A 30 -9.16 -27.24 -6.78
C GLN A 30 -8.78 -26.08 -7.73
N GLU A 31 -9.39 -26.01 -8.92
CA GLU A 31 -9.14 -24.95 -9.90
C GLU A 31 -9.73 -23.58 -9.46
N GLU A 32 -10.71 -23.56 -8.56
CA GLU A 32 -11.29 -22.34 -7.99
C GLU A 32 -10.42 -21.75 -6.86
N ASP A 33 -9.84 -22.62 -6.03
CA ASP A 33 -8.91 -22.23 -4.97
C ASP A 33 -7.60 -21.67 -5.56
N GLU A 34 -7.00 -22.35 -6.55
CA GLU A 34 -5.77 -21.89 -7.23
C GLU A 34 -5.95 -20.48 -7.86
N ARG A 35 -7.07 -20.26 -8.58
CA ARG A 35 -7.38 -18.95 -9.17
C ARG A 35 -7.62 -17.85 -8.14
N THR A 36 -8.06 -18.23 -6.94
CA THR A 36 -8.27 -17.27 -5.84
C THR A 36 -6.94 -16.85 -5.24
N TYR A 37 -6.01 -17.79 -5.07
CA TYR A 37 -4.69 -17.54 -4.50
C TYR A 37 -3.88 -16.64 -5.43
N ASP A 38 -3.80 -16.98 -6.73
CA ASP A 38 -3.15 -16.16 -7.76
C ASP A 38 -3.62 -14.69 -7.74
N ARG A 39 -4.93 -14.48 -7.47
CA ARG A 39 -5.50 -13.13 -7.40
C ARG A 39 -5.03 -12.40 -6.15
N LEU A 40 -5.01 -13.04 -5.00
CA LEU A 40 -4.58 -12.41 -3.74
C LEU A 40 -3.10 -12.03 -3.81
N GLU A 41 -2.26 -12.90 -4.36
CA GLU A 41 -0.82 -12.65 -4.58
C GLU A 41 -0.60 -11.45 -5.53
N LEU A 42 -1.32 -11.42 -6.67
CA LEU A 42 -1.28 -10.28 -7.59
C LEU A 42 -1.75 -8.98 -6.92
N TYR A 43 -2.75 -9.05 -6.04
CA TYR A 43 -3.22 -7.88 -5.30
C TYR A 43 -2.19 -7.40 -4.29
N TYR A 44 -1.48 -8.32 -3.64
CA TYR A 44 -0.39 -8.01 -2.70
C TYR A 44 0.73 -7.25 -3.41
N GLU A 45 1.24 -7.79 -4.52
CA GLU A 45 2.28 -7.14 -5.34
C GLU A 45 1.84 -5.73 -5.79
N ARG A 46 0.59 -5.58 -6.24
CA ARG A 46 0.05 -4.28 -6.67
C ARG A 46 0.00 -3.26 -5.53
N LEU A 47 -0.30 -3.68 -4.30
CA LEU A 47 -0.30 -2.79 -3.15
C LEU A 47 1.12 -2.36 -2.79
N GLN A 48 2.10 -3.25 -2.86
CA GLN A 48 3.51 -2.92 -2.66
C GLN A 48 3.99 -1.89 -3.69
N LEU A 49 3.75 -2.12 -4.98
CA LEU A 49 4.07 -1.15 -6.05
C LEU A 49 3.36 0.19 -5.86
N SER A 50 2.13 0.17 -5.35
CA SER A 50 1.36 1.39 -5.07
C SER A 50 1.95 2.17 -3.88
N ALA A 51 2.43 1.47 -2.85
CA ALA A 51 3.13 2.06 -1.71
C ALA A 51 4.48 2.69 -2.14
N GLU A 52 5.27 1.97 -2.95
CA GLU A 52 6.51 2.51 -3.54
C GLU A 52 6.26 3.77 -4.37
N SER A 53 5.22 3.75 -5.20
CA SER A 53 4.83 4.90 -6.00
C SER A 53 4.43 6.11 -5.16
N LEU A 54 3.77 5.90 -4.01
CA LEU A 54 3.48 6.99 -3.08
C LEU A 54 4.76 7.50 -2.40
N GLN A 55 5.65 6.61 -1.98
CA GLN A 55 6.94 6.99 -1.37
C GLN A 55 7.75 7.89 -2.31
N LEU A 56 7.84 7.53 -3.60
CA LEU A 56 8.54 8.35 -4.59
C LEU A 56 7.95 9.75 -4.72
N ARG A 57 6.62 9.87 -4.67
CA ARG A 57 5.92 11.16 -4.74
C ARG A 57 6.13 11.99 -3.47
N LEU A 58 6.10 11.38 -2.29
CA LEU A 58 6.40 12.05 -1.02
C LEU A 58 7.86 12.53 -0.99
N ASN A 59 8.80 11.74 -1.49
CA ASN A 59 10.20 12.16 -1.63
C ASN A 59 10.35 13.37 -2.57
N GLN A 60 9.58 13.42 -3.66
CA GLN A 60 9.57 14.56 -4.58
C GLN A 60 8.96 15.83 -3.95
N ALA A 61 8.02 15.67 -3.01
CA ALA A 61 7.40 16.81 -2.33
C ALA A 61 8.43 17.65 -1.55
N GLY A 62 9.50 17.05 -1.04
CA GLY A 62 10.60 17.78 -0.41
C GLY A 62 11.30 18.76 -1.37
N ASN A 63 11.52 18.36 -2.62
CA ASN A 63 12.08 19.26 -3.64
C ASN A 63 11.10 20.39 -3.98
N ILE A 64 9.80 20.07 -4.06
CA ILE A 64 8.76 21.07 -4.32
C ILE A 64 8.75 22.14 -3.22
N LEU A 65 8.78 21.74 -1.95
CA LEU A 65 8.85 22.65 -0.80
C LEU A 65 10.10 23.54 -0.88
N ALA A 66 11.28 22.96 -1.14
CA ALA A 66 12.52 23.73 -1.27
C ALA A 66 12.46 24.78 -2.40
N THR A 67 11.99 24.39 -3.59
CA THR A 67 11.84 25.34 -4.71
C THR A 67 10.79 26.42 -4.43
N THR A 68 9.81 26.13 -3.57
CA THR A 68 8.81 27.12 -3.15
C THR A 68 9.38 28.10 -2.14
N ASP A 69 10.25 27.64 -1.24
CA ASP A 69 10.97 28.52 -0.30
C ASP A 69 11.84 29.53 -1.06
N GLU A 70 12.51 29.10 -2.14
CA GLU A 70 13.26 29.99 -3.04
C GLU A 70 12.36 31.02 -3.75
N LEU A 71 11.17 30.58 -4.21
CA LEU A 71 10.18 31.47 -4.82
C LEU A 71 9.65 32.50 -3.83
N ILE A 72 9.29 32.09 -2.61
CA ILE A 72 8.83 32.98 -1.55
C ILE A 72 9.88 34.05 -1.27
N ALA A 73 11.15 33.67 -1.10
CA ALA A 73 12.23 34.62 -0.87
C ALA A 73 12.37 35.63 -2.02
N THR A 74 12.28 35.17 -3.27
CA THR A 74 12.35 36.05 -4.45
C THR A 74 11.19 37.07 -4.50
N LEU A 75 9.98 36.62 -4.15
CA LEU A 75 8.78 37.46 -4.13
C LEU A 75 8.87 38.51 -3.00
N GLU A 76 9.32 38.11 -1.82
CA GLU A 76 9.54 39.01 -0.67
C GLU A 76 10.61 40.06 -0.95
N GLU A 77 11.72 39.67 -1.59
CA GLU A 77 12.76 40.62 -2.05
C GLU A 77 12.21 41.65 -3.03
N SER A 78 11.20 41.26 -3.82
CA SER A 78 10.49 42.15 -4.75
C SER A 78 9.39 42.98 -4.09
N GLY A 79 9.15 42.82 -2.78
CA GLY A 79 8.12 43.53 -2.03
C GLY A 79 6.71 42.95 -2.15
N PHE A 80 6.57 41.75 -2.72
CA PHE A 80 5.28 41.09 -2.92
C PHE A 80 4.79 40.43 -1.61
N ASP A 81 3.48 40.40 -1.39
CA ASP A 81 2.88 39.72 -0.23
C ASP A 81 2.81 38.21 -0.47
N THR A 82 3.56 37.44 0.31
CA THR A 82 3.65 35.97 0.22
C THR A 82 2.82 35.24 1.26
N THR A 83 2.02 35.95 2.07
CA THR A 83 1.33 35.37 3.23
C THR A 83 0.51 34.13 2.89
N GLU A 84 -0.26 34.16 1.80
CA GLU A 84 -1.08 33.02 1.36
C GLU A 84 -0.22 31.85 0.83
N LEU A 85 0.86 32.14 0.11
CA LEU A 85 1.77 31.12 -0.40
C LEU A 85 2.52 30.43 0.75
N VAL A 86 2.96 31.17 1.76
CA VAL A 86 3.57 30.62 2.98
C VAL A 86 2.59 29.68 3.69
N ALA A 87 1.34 30.12 3.88
CA ALA A 87 0.32 29.29 4.51
C ALA A 87 0.04 28.00 3.72
N ALA A 88 -0.08 28.08 2.40
CA ALA A 88 -0.27 26.92 1.53
C ALA A 88 0.94 25.96 1.56
N ARG A 89 2.16 26.50 1.57
CA ARG A 89 3.41 25.73 1.67
C ARG A 89 3.48 24.97 2.98
N ASP A 90 3.12 25.60 4.10
CA ASP A 90 3.12 24.96 5.41
C ASP A 90 2.02 23.89 5.54
N ALA A 91 0.83 24.16 5.00
CA ALA A 91 -0.24 23.17 4.92
C ALA A 91 0.17 21.95 4.08
N TYR A 92 0.81 22.16 2.93
CA TYR A 92 1.35 21.09 2.09
C TYR A 92 2.42 20.29 2.83
N ALA A 93 3.34 20.95 3.53
CA ALA A 93 4.38 20.28 4.33
C ALA A 93 3.80 19.42 5.47
N ALA A 94 2.73 19.88 6.13
CA ALA A 94 2.03 19.09 7.13
C ALA A 94 1.36 17.85 6.51
N ALA A 95 0.65 18.02 5.41
CA ALA A 95 0.01 16.91 4.70
C ALA A 95 1.01 15.86 4.18
N VAL A 96 2.20 16.29 3.74
CA VAL A 96 3.29 15.36 3.36
C VAL A 96 3.70 14.49 4.55
N GLN A 97 3.80 15.06 5.77
CA GLN A 97 4.14 14.31 6.97
C GLN A 97 3.03 13.33 7.36
N GLU A 98 1.77 13.76 7.29
CA GLU A 98 0.61 12.91 7.58
C GLU A 98 0.49 11.75 6.58
N ALA A 99 0.64 12.03 5.29
CA ALA A 99 0.65 11.01 4.25
C ALA A 99 1.83 10.03 4.40
N GLN A 100 3.00 10.51 4.84
CA GLN A 100 4.12 9.63 5.16
C GLN A 100 3.82 8.72 6.35
N ALA A 101 3.14 9.22 7.39
CA ALA A 101 2.71 8.40 8.52
C ALA A 101 1.68 7.34 8.08
N GLY A 102 0.72 7.71 7.24
CA GLY A 102 -0.26 6.79 6.66
C GLY A 102 0.39 5.72 5.77
N LEU A 103 1.36 6.10 4.94
CA LEU A 103 2.17 5.17 4.15
C LEU A 103 2.95 4.19 5.04
N ASN A 104 3.62 4.68 6.08
CA ASN A 104 4.37 3.83 7.01
C ASN A 104 3.45 2.80 7.69
N ASN A 105 2.23 3.19 8.05
CA ASN A 105 1.23 2.27 8.60
C ASN A 105 0.81 1.22 7.57
N ALA A 106 0.54 1.62 6.32
CA ALA A 106 0.19 0.69 5.25
C ALA A 106 1.32 -0.32 4.97
N VAL A 107 2.56 0.16 4.91
CA VAL A 107 3.76 -0.68 4.74
C VAL A 107 3.90 -1.66 5.91
N ALA A 108 3.71 -1.21 7.16
CA ALA A 108 3.79 -2.10 8.32
C ALA A 108 2.74 -3.22 8.29
N ILE A 109 1.53 -2.96 7.78
CA ILE A 109 0.49 -3.99 7.61
C ILE A 109 0.90 -4.99 6.53
N LEU A 110 1.40 -4.49 5.39
CA LEU A 110 1.81 -5.33 4.26
C LEU A 110 3.05 -6.17 4.60
N ASP A 111 4.08 -5.58 5.21
CA ASP A 111 5.32 -6.26 5.64
C ASP A 111 5.07 -7.30 6.73
N GLY A 112 3.99 -7.15 7.50
CA GLY A 112 3.51 -8.21 8.40
C GLY A 112 3.16 -9.50 7.68
N ALA A 113 2.88 -9.42 6.36
CA ALA A 113 2.65 -10.54 5.44
C ALA A 113 1.70 -11.61 5.98
N ALA A 114 0.74 -11.24 6.84
CA ALA A 114 -0.13 -12.22 7.46
C ALA A 114 -1.04 -12.87 6.40
N GLY A 115 -1.01 -14.21 6.36
CA GLY A 115 -1.67 -15.00 5.32
C GLY A 115 -0.83 -15.24 4.07
N PHE A 116 0.38 -14.70 4.01
CA PHE A 116 1.37 -14.94 2.95
C PHE A 116 2.64 -15.60 3.51
N ASP A 117 3.39 -16.28 2.66
CA ASP A 117 4.74 -16.75 2.99
C ASP A 117 5.82 -15.69 2.70
N GLU A 118 7.09 -16.07 2.87
CA GLU A 118 8.24 -15.19 2.59
C GLU A 118 8.40 -14.83 1.10
N ASN A 119 7.78 -15.59 0.19
CA ASN A 119 7.78 -15.34 -1.24
C ASN A 119 6.57 -14.51 -1.69
N GLY A 120 5.63 -14.22 -0.78
CA GLY A 120 4.37 -13.55 -1.09
C GLY A 120 3.29 -14.50 -1.63
N GLU A 121 3.46 -15.82 -1.48
CA GLU A 121 2.47 -16.83 -1.85
C GLU A 121 1.43 -16.99 -0.73
N VAL A 122 0.17 -17.26 -1.07
CA VAL A 122 -0.90 -17.37 -0.07
C VAL A 122 -0.80 -18.67 0.72
N VAL A 123 -0.70 -18.55 2.05
CA VAL A 123 -0.74 -19.69 2.99
C VAL A 123 -2.05 -19.78 3.75
N ASP A 124 -2.73 -18.65 3.94
CA ASP A 124 -4.05 -18.55 4.56
C ASP A 124 -4.86 -17.47 3.84
N PRO A 125 -5.83 -17.86 2.98
CA PRO A 125 -6.56 -16.91 2.13
C PRO A 125 -7.48 -15.98 2.92
N GLU A 126 -8.05 -16.44 4.05
CA GLU A 126 -8.93 -15.59 4.86
C GLU A 126 -8.12 -14.47 5.53
N VAL A 127 -6.96 -14.83 6.09
CA VAL A 127 -6.05 -13.86 6.72
C VAL A 127 -5.42 -12.95 5.65
N ALA A 128 -5.06 -13.48 4.48
CA ALA A 128 -4.54 -12.69 3.37
C ALA A 128 -5.53 -11.61 2.91
N ILE A 129 -6.83 -11.96 2.82
CA ILE A 129 -7.88 -10.99 2.45
C ILE A 129 -7.95 -9.84 3.45
N ASP A 130 -7.91 -10.13 4.76
CA ASP A 130 -7.95 -9.11 5.80
C ASP A 130 -6.70 -8.21 5.75
N THR A 131 -5.51 -8.79 5.59
CA THR A 131 -4.25 -8.05 5.40
C THR A 131 -4.32 -7.11 4.19
N LEU A 132 -4.77 -7.61 3.04
CA LEU A 132 -4.91 -6.81 1.82
C LEU A 132 -5.94 -5.69 1.98
N ARG A 133 -7.07 -5.96 2.65
CA ARG A 133 -8.10 -4.96 2.89
C ARG A 133 -7.55 -3.84 3.76
N ASP A 134 -6.94 -4.17 4.88
CA ASP A 134 -6.51 -3.20 5.88
C ASP A 134 -5.31 -2.39 5.36
N GLY A 135 -4.35 -3.05 4.69
CA GLY A 135 -3.23 -2.38 4.02
C GLY A 135 -3.71 -1.44 2.90
N ARG A 136 -4.69 -1.87 2.10
CA ARG A 136 -5.31 -1.02 1.06
C ARG A 136 -6.01 0.19 1.63
N LEU A 137 -6.77 0.04 2.72
CA LEU A 137 -7.47 1.16 3.36
C LEU A 137 -6.49 2.21 3.86
N ALA A 138 -5.44 1.78 4.58
CA ALA A 138 -4.39 2.67 5.06
C ALA A 138 -3.67 3.39 3.90
N LEU A 139 -3.28 2.64 2.86
CA LEU A 139 -2.59 3.23 1.70
C LEU A 139 -3.49 4.22 0.94
N ARG A 140 -4.76 3.87 0.74
CA ARG A 140 -5.71 4.73 0.03
C ARG A 140 -5.94 6.05 0.77
N GLN A 141 -6.03 6.01 2.10
CA GLN A 141 -6.18 7.23 2.90
C GLN A 141 -4.97 8.14 2.69
N ALA A 142 -3.76 7.61 2.84
CA ALA A 142 -2.52 8.37 2.61
C ALA A 142 -2.43 8.96 1.18
N GLN A 143 -2.90 8.23 0.18
CA GLN A 143 -2.95 8.70 -1.21
C GLN A 143 -3.93 9.85 -1.40
N ILE A 144 -5.10 9.81 -0.76
CA ILE A 144 -6.11 10.87 -0.83
C ILE A 144 -5.58 12.12 -0.15
N ASP A 145 -5.09 12.00 1.09
CA ASP A 145 -4.57 13.12 1.87
C ASP A 145 -3.44 13.86 1.11
N PHE A 146 -2.52 13.09 0.50
CA PHE A 146 -1.46 13.66 -0.32
C PHE A 146 -1.97 14.28 -1.63
N ALA A 147 -2.96 13.68 -2.29
CA ALA A 147 -3.50 14.17 -3.55
C ALA A 147 -4.25 15.50 -3.36
N ASP A 148 -5.09 15.59 -2.34
CA ASP A 148 -5.87 16.80 -2.03
C ASP A 148 -4.91 17.96 -1.69
N ALA A 149 -3.94 17.73 -0.80
CA ALA A 149 -2.93 18.74 -0.49
C ALA A 149 -2.10 19.18 -1.70
N THR A 150 -1.80 18.26 -2.63
CA THR A 150 -1.09 18.60 -3.87
C THR A 150 -1.93 19.50 -4.78
N ILE A 151 -3.24 19.30 -4.83
CA ILE A 151 -4.15 20.14 -5.62
C ILE A 151 -4.21 21.54 -5.04
N ASP A 152 -4.48 21.65 -3.73
CA ASP A 152 -4.59 22.94 -3.03
C ASP A 152 -3.30 23.74 -3.16
N PHE A 153 -2.16 23.09 -2.96
CA PHE A 153 -0.86 23.73 -3.11
C PHE A 153 -0.59 24.23 -4.54
N ARG A 154 -1.01 23.47 -5.56
CA ARG A 154 -0.89 23.89 -6.97
C ARG A 154 -1.78 25.07 -7.32
N ILE A 155 -2.93 25.19 -6.68
CA ILE A 155 -3.83 26.33 -6.85
C ILE A 155 -3.16 27.58 -6.29
N ALA A 156 -2.66 27.54 -5.04
CA ALA A 156 -1.94 28.66 -4.43
C ALA A 156 -0.72 29.10 -5.26
N LEU A 157 0.06 28.13 -5.77
CA LEU A 157 1.18 28.41 -6.68
C LEU A 157 0.77 29.05 -8.01
N ARG A 158 -0.45 28.78 -8.50
CA ARG A 158 -0.96 29.42 -9.71
C ARG A 158 -1.38 30.85 -9.41
N GLU A 159 -2.16 31.03 -8.35
CA GLU A 159 -2.71 32.33 -7.95
C GLU A 159 -1.60 33.35 -7.69
N ILE A 160 -0.53 32.95 -6.98
CA ILE A 160 0.61 33.84 -6.74
C ILE A 160 1.35 34.22 -8.04
N ARG A 161 1.44 33.30 -9.00
CA ARG A 161 2.10 33.55 -10.29
C ARG A 161 1.28 34.47 -11.18
N GLU A 162 -0.04 34.31 -11.17
CA GLU A 162 -0.96 35.19 -11.90
C GLU A 162 -0.94 36.60 -11.31
N ALA A 163 -1.04 36.71 -9.98
CA ALA A 163 -0.99 38.00 -9.30
C ALA A 163 0.35 38.74 -9.53
N TYR A 164 1.48 38.00 -9.48
CA TYR A 164 2.78 38.58 -9.79
C TYR A 164 2.92 39.03 -11.26
N ALA A 165 2.34 38.27 -12.20
CA ALA A 165 2.39 38.63 -13.62
C ALA A 165 1.55 39.88 -13.94
N GLU A 166 0.41 40.06 -13.26
CA GLU A 166 -0.46 41.23 -13.42
C GLU A 166 0.18 42.51 -12.88
N GLU A 167 0.94 42.45 -11.78
CA GLU A 167 1.63 43.62 -11.23
C GLU A 167 2.80 44.11 -12.11
N GLN A 168 3.40 43.22 -12.89
CA GLN A 168 4.53 43.53 -13.78
C GLN A 168 4.11 44.01 -15.17
N ALA A 169 2.81 44.00 -15.51
CA ALA A 169 2.26 44.35 -16.82
C ALA A 169 1.89 45.85 -16.94
#